data_AF-A0A3C0ZUF7-F1
#
_entry.id   AF-A0A3C0ZUF7-F1
#
_cell.length_a   1.000
_cell.length_b   1.000
_cell.length_c   1.000
_cell.angle_alpha   90.00
_cell.angle_beta   90.00
_cell.angle_gamma   90.00
#
_symmetry.space_group_name_H-M   'P 1'
#
loop_
_entity.id
_entity.type
_entity.pdbx_description
1 polymer ?
#
loop_
_entity_poly.entity_id
_entity_poly.type
_entity_poly.pdbx_seq_one_letter_code
_entity_poly.pdbx_strand_id
1 'polypeptide(L)'
;MSKYRKYKNGIYGIRYSGYYIVPEGEGRRKTGFHVVDGNGELKYDTQESIDDCKWLINCEQATEAEKALVKRLYSMEIIDLTILLSQLMEKGDELNEKEKLLDKWLEAVRDRKARDIELTEF
;
A
#
# COMPACT_ATOMS: atom_id res chain seq x y z
N MET A 1 11.65 -4.24 -9.38
CA MET A 1 10.55 -5.15 -9.78
C MET A 1 10.65 -6.45 -8.99
N SER A 2 9.71 -6.72 -8.09
CA SER A 2 9.64 -8.01 -7.39
C SER A 2 9.10 -9.07 -8.35
N LYS A 3 9.84 -10.16 -8.55
CA LYS A 3 9.43 -11.28 -9.41
C LYS A 3 8.64 -12.30 -8.60
N TYR A 4 7.61 -12.89 -9.22
CA TYR A 4 6.91 -14.05 -8.66
C TYR A 4 7.90 -15.21 -8.49
N ARG A 5 7.85 -15.86 -7.33
CA ARG A 5 8.63 -17.06 -7.05
C ARG A 5 7.89 -17.99 -6.11
N LYS A 6 8.22 -19.27 -6.21
CA LYS A 6 7.79 -20.28 -5.24
C LYS A 6 8.75 -20.26 -4.05
N TYR A 7 8.21 -20.20 -2.85
CA TYR A 7 8.96 -20.16 -1.59
C TYR A 7 9.03 -21.55 -0.95
N LYS A 8 9.94 -21.70 0.03
CA LYS A 8 10.16 -22.98 0.73
C LYS A 8 8.92 -23.51 1.45
N ASN A 9 7.99 -22.63 1.84
CA ASN A 9 6.70 -22.97 2.45
C ASN A 9 5.63 -23.32 1.40
N GLY A 10 5.98 -23.51 0.13
CA GLY A 10 5.05 -23.91 -0.93
C GLY A 10 4.28 -22.77 -1.59
N ILE A 11 4.26 -21.57 -0.99
CA ILE A 11 3.54 -20.40 -1.49
C ILE A 11 4.19 -19.88 -2.77
N TYR A 12 3.38 -19.56 -3.79
CA TYR A 12 3.84 -18.92 -5.03
C TYR A 12 3.34 -17.47 -5.09
N GLY A 13 4.25 -16.51 -5.10
CA GLY A 13 3.85 -15.10 -5.03
C GLY A 13 5.02 -14.12 -4.99
N ILE A 14 4.69 -12.87 -4.66
CA ILE A 14 5.65 -11.82 -4.34
C ILE A 14 5.70 -11.66 -2.82
N ARG A 15 6.89 -11.70 -2.24
CA ARG A 15 7.05 -11.45 -0.79
C ARG A 15 7.18 -9.95 -0.55
N TYR A 16 6.38 -9.44 0.37
CA TYR A 16 6.38 -8.03 0.76
C TYR A 16 6.16 -7.93 2.27
N SER A 17 7.10 -7.30 2.98
CA SER A 17 7.05 -7.05 4.43
C SER A 17 6.62 -8.24 5.31
N GLY A 18 7.00 -9.47 4.93
CA GLY A 18 6.65 -10.69 5.69
C GLY A 18 5.40 -11.42 5.21
N TYR A 19 4.60 -10.80 4.33
CA TYR A 19 3.44 -11.39 3.68
C TYR A 19 3.77 -11.85 2.25
N TYR A 20 2.86 -12.60 1.65
CA TYR A 20 2.92 -13.02 0.26
C TYR A 20 1.70 -12.50 -0.50
N ILE A 21 1.97 -11.84 -1.62
CA ILE A 21 0.97 -11.41 -2.59
C ILE A 21 0.89 -12.52 -3.64
N VAL A 22 -0.21 -13.25 -3.60
CA VAL A 22 -0.46 -14.45 -4.41
C VAL A 22 -1.44 -14.06 -5.52
N PRO A 23 -1.18 -14.37 -6.79
CA PRO A 23 -2.15 -14.12 -7.84
C PRO A 23 -3.38 -15.02 -7.63
N GLU A 24 -4.57 -14.42 -7.72
CA GLU A 24 -5.82 -15.16 -7.78
C GLU A 24 -6.04 -15.69 -9.21
N GLY A 25 -6.42 -16.96 -9.31
CA GLY A 25 -6.68 -17.64 -10.57
C GLY A 25 -5.43 -18.27 -11.21
N GLU A 26 -5.67 -19.32 -12.00
CA GLU A 26 -4.61 -20.04 -12.73
C GLU A 26 -4.54 -19.57 -14.20
N GLY A 27 -3.31 -19.46 -14.72
CA GLY A 27 -3.08 -19.18 -16.14
C GLY A 27 -3.38 -17.74 -16.57
N ARG A 28 -4.19 -17.58 -17.63
CA ARG A 28 -4.47 -16.27 -18.28
C ARG A 28 -5.64 -15.49 -17.65
N ARG A 29 -6.37 -16.06 -16.70
CA ARG A 29 -7.52 -15.43 -16.03
C ARG A 29 -7.15 -15.01 -14.61
N LYS A 30 -6.17 -14.12 -14.49
CA LYS A 30 -5.88 -13.49 -13.20
C LYS A 30 -6.97 -12.47 -12.93
N THR A 31 -7.80 -12.73 -11.92
CA THR A 31 -8.90 -11.85 -11.51
C THR A 31 -8.47 -10.87 -10.43
N GLY A 32 -7.36 -11.14 -9.76
CA GLY A 32 -6.84 -10.28 -8.71
C GLY A 32 -5.65 -10.88 -7.98
N PHE A 33 -5.44 -10.43 -6.76
CA PHE A 33 -4.37 -10.83 -5.88
C PHE A 33 -4.87 -11.03 -4.45
N HIS A 34 -4.46 -12.12 -3.82
CA HIS A 34 -4.66 -12.34 -2.40
C HIS A 34 -3.41 -11.93 -1.61
N VAL A 35 -3.61 -11.57 -0.35
CA VAL A 35 -2.53 -11.43 0.63
C VAL A 35 -2.63 -12.57 1.63
N VAL A 36 -1.56 -13.36 1.73
CA VAL A 36 -1.43 -14.43 2.71
C VAL A 36 -0.24 -14.16 3.64
N ASP A 37 -0.31 -14.65 4.87
CA ASP A 37 0.76 -14.49 5.85
C ASP A 37 1.87 -15.56 5.73
N GLY A 38 2.81 -15.53 6.68
CA GLY A 38 3.93 -16.48 6.78
C GLY A 38 3.54 -17.96 6.79
N ASN A 39 2.37 -18.26 7.35
CA ASN A 39 1.82 -19.59 7.54
C ASN A 39 0.91 -20.03 6.39
N GLY A 40 0.65 -19.13 5.44
CA GLY A 40 -0.26 -19.37 4.32
C GLY A 40 -1.72 -19.09 4.66
N GLU A 41 -2.02 -18.41 5.77
CA GLU A 41 -3.37 -17.97 6.08
C GLU A 41 -3.73 -16.75 5.23
N LEU A 42 -4.94 -16.76 4.66
CA LEU A 42 -5.49 -15.64 3.93
C LEU A 42 -5.79 -14.47 4.88
N LYS A 43 -5.26 -13.28 4.57
CA LYS A 43 -5.51 -12.04 5.33
C LYS A 43 -6.38 -11.07 4.57
N TYR A 44 -6.13 -10.90 3.27
CA TYR A 44 -6.95 -10.09 2.40
C TYR A 44 -7.27 -10.84 1.12
N ASP A 45 -8.54 -10.82 0.76
CA ASP A 45 -9.06 -11.49 -0.41
C ASP A 45 -9.09 -10.53 -1.62
N THR A 46 -8.93 -11.08 -2.82
CA THR A 46 -9.14 -10.46 -4.14
C THR A 46 -8.95 -8.93 -4.22
N GLN A 47 -7.71 -8.52 -4.48
CA GLN A 47 -7.32 -7.13 -4.77
C GLN A 47 -6.99 -6.95 -6.25
N GLU A 48 -7.34 -5.80 -6.82
CA GLU A 48 -7.16 -5.53 -8.25
C GLU A 48 -5.69 -5.41 -8.65
N SER A 49 -4.86 -4.84 -7.76
CA SER A 49 -3.45 -4.61 -8.04
C SER A 49 -2.51 -5.06 -6.90
N ILE A 50 -1.26 -5.34 -7.27
CA ILE A 50 -0.18 -5.61 -6.31
C ILE A 50 0.03 -4.41 -5.38
N ASP A 51 -0.19 -3.20 -5.86
CA ASP A 51 0.01 -1.99 -5.06
C ASP A 51 -1.11 -1.81 -4.02
N ASP A 52 -2.33 -2.30 -4.30
CA ASP A 52 -3.40 -2.41 -3.30
C ASP A 52 -3.08 -3.42 -2.23
N CYS A 53 -2.55 -4.58 -2.60
CA CYS A 53 -2.06 -5.55 -1.63
C CYS A 53 -0.96 -4.96 -0.73
N LYS A 54 0.03 -4.24 -1.31
CA LYS A 54 1.08 -3.58 -0.53
C LYS A 54 0.51 -2.52 0.40
N TRP A 55 -0.48 -1.75 -0.05
CA TRP A 55 -1.16 -0.75 0.76
C TRP A 55 -1.82 -1.39 1.99
N LEU A 56 -2.59 -2.46 1.79
CA LEU A 56 -3.23 -3.19 2.88
C LEU A 56 -2.19 -3.76 3.87
N ILE A 57 -1.11 -4.36 3.36
CA ILE A 57 -0.01 -4.86 4.21
C ILE A 57 0.62 -3.73 5.03
N ASN A 58 0.87 -2.56 4.41
CA ASN A 58 1.42 -1.41 5.12
C ASN A 58 0.46 -0.89 6.18
N CYS A 59 -0.84 -0.81 5.88
CA CYS A 59 -1.87 -0.39 6.84
C CYS A 59 -2.02 -1.38 8.00
N GLU A 60 -1.88 -2.68 7.75
CA GLU A 60 -1.92 -3.71 8.79
C GLU A 60 -0.76 -3.56 9.77
N GLN A 61 0.45 -3.36 9.24
CA GLN A 61 1.68 -3.20 10.02
C GLN A 61 1.86 -1.80 10.62
N ALA A 62 1.07 -0.82 10.16
CA ALA A 62 1.14 0.54 10.65
C ALA A 62 0.81 0.60 12.15
N THR A 63 1.64 1.35 12.87
CA THR A 63 1.38 1.72 14.27
C THR A 63 0.10 2.55 14.38
N GLU A 64 -0.48 2.64 15.59
CA GLU A 64 -1.68 3.46 15.80
C GLU A 64 -1.46 4.94 15.41
N ALA A 65 -0.25 5.46 15.64
CA ALA A 65 0.13 6.80 15.23
C ALA A 65 0.11 6.97 13.70
N GLU A 66 0.62 5.99 12.95
CA GLU A 66 0.59 6.00 11.49
C GLU A 66 -0.83 5.83 10.95
N LYS A 67 -1.65 4.97 11.56
CA LYS A 67 -3.07 4.83 11.19
C LYS A 67 -3.84 6.15 11.38
N ALA A 68 -3.58 6.86 12.48
CA ALA A 68 -4.15 8.18 12.72
C ALA A 68 -3.67 9.20 11.68
N LEU A 69 -2.39 9.15 11.30
CA LEU A 69 -1.84 10.00 10.25
C LEU A 69 -2.50 9.72 8.90
N VAL A 70 -2.59 8.46 8.48
CA VAL A 70 -3.22 8.06 7.23
C VAL A 70 -4.68 8.52 7.18
N LYS A 71 -5.45 8.32 8.25
CA LYS A 71 -6.84 8.82 8.33
C LYS A 71 -6.91 10.35 8.16
N ARG A 72 -5.98 11.08 8.78
CA ARG A 72 -5.89 12.54 8.63
C ARG A 72 -5.57 12.93 7.19
N LEU A 73 -4.63 12.27 6.53
CA LEU A 73 -4.28 12.51 5.13
C LEU A 73 -5.47 12.22 4.19
N TYR A 74 -6.20 11.12 4.42
CA TYR A 74 -7.40 10.80 3.64
C TYR A 74 -8.49 11.87 3.75
N SER A 75 -8.64 12.47 4.94
CA SER A 75 -9.63 13.53 5.18
C SER A 75 -9.27 14.87 4.52
N MET A 76 -8.01 15.09 4.14
CA MET A 76 -7.57 16.32 3.46
C MET A 76 -7.93 16.31 1.97
N GLU A 77 -8.13 17.47 1.36
CA GLU A 77 -8.38 17.54 -0.08
C GLU A 77 -7.13 17.19 -0.89
N ILE A 78 -7.31 16.77 -2.16
CA ILE A 78 -6.18 16.46 -3.05
C ILE A 78 -5.26 17.68 -3.23
N ILE A 79 -5.83 18.88 -3.21
CA ILE A 79 -5.09 20.14 -3.30
C ILE A 79 -4.18 20.31 -2.08
N ASP A 80 -4.70 20.11 -0.87
CA ASP A 80 -3.91 20.20 0.37
C ASP A 80 -2.78 19.16 0.41
N LEU A 81 -3.07 17.93 -0.04
CA LEU A 81 -2.04 16.88 -0.17
C LEU A 81 -0.93 17.29 -1.13
N THR A 82 -1.27 17.96 -2.23
CA THR A 82 -0.30 18.43 -3.24
C THR A 82 0.56 19.58 -2.70
N ILE A 83 -0.03 20.46 -1.88
CA ILE A 83 0.69 21.54 -1.20
C ILE A 83 1.66 20.96 -0.18
N LEU A 84 1.21 20.01 0.64
CA LEU A 84 2.07 19.31 1.61
C LEU A 84 3.22 18.58 0.93
N LEU A 85 2.98 17.94 -0.21
CA LEU A 85 4.02 17.24 -0.96
C LEU A 85 5.07 18.23 -1.47
N SER A 86 4.62 19.37 -2.02
CA SER A 86 5.52 20.44 -2.46
C SER A 86 6.39 20.97 -1.31
N GLN A 87 5.81 21.15 -0.12
CA GLN A 87 6.54 21.58 1.08
C GLN A 87 7.59 20.54 1.54
N LEU A 88 7.29 19.24 1.40
CA LEU A 88 8.25 18.17 1.72
C LEU A 88 9.36 18.08 0.67
N MET A 89 9.03 18.24 -0.62
CA MET A 89 10.02 18.29 -1.70
C MET A 89 10.97 19.49 -1.57
N GLU A 90 10.46 20.65 -1.16
CA GLU A 90 11.29 21.84 -0.91
C GLU A 90 12.31 21.63 0.22
N LYS A 91 11.97 20.79 1.21
CA LYS A 91 12.91 20.39 2.27
C LYS A 91 13.95 19.36 1.82
N GLY A 92 13.70 18.65 0.72
CA GLY A 92 14.64 17.72 0.12
C GLY A 92 15.20 16.67 1.10
N ASP A 93 16.52 16.57 1.19
CA ASP A 93 17.19 15.57 2.03
C ASP A 93 17.19 15.88 3.54
N GLU A 94 16.71 17.07 3.95
CA GLU A 94 16.65 17.48 5.37
C GLU A 94 15.42 16.92 6.12
N LEU A 95 14.65 16.05 5.47
CA LEU A 95 13.48 15.43 6.07
C LEU A 95 13.87 14.57 7.28
N ASN A 96 13.25 14.89 8.43
CA ASN A 96 13.32 14.05 9.62
C ASN A 96 12.68 12.68 9.38
N GLU A 97 12.96 11.70 10.23
CA GLU A 97 12.35 10.35 10.13
C GLU A 97 10.81 10.40 10.08
N LYS A 98 10.20 11.29 10.85
CA LYS A 98 8.75 11.52 10.84
C LYS A 98 8.25 12.13 9.53
N GLU A 99 9.04 13.00 8.92
CA GLU A 99 8.70 13.66 7.66
C GLU A 99 8.89 12.72 6.47
N LYS A 100 9.87 11.81 6.53
CA LYS A 100 10.03 10.72 5.56
C LYS A 100 8.88 9.71 5.62
N LEU A 101 8.41 9.39 6.83
CA LEU A 101 7.20 8.58 7.00
C LEU A 101 5.97 9.31 6.46
N LEU A 102 5.84 10.60 6.75
CA LEU A 102 4.77 11.44 6.22
C LEU A 102 4.79 11.45 4.69
N ASP A 103 5.95 11.69 4.08
CA ASP A 103 6.15 11.72 2.63
C ASP A 103 5.72 10.41 1.97
N LYS A 104 6.21 9.27 2.49
CA LYS A 104 5.83 7.93 2.03
C LYS A 104 4.31 7.71 2.08
N TRP A 105 3.66 8.08 3.18
CA TRP A 105 2.21 7.92 3.32
C TRP A 105 1.43 8.93 2.48
N LEU A 106 1.94 10.15 2.33
CA LEU A 106 1.34 11.22 1.53
C LEU A 106 1.32 10.85 0.05
N GLU A 107 2.44 10.38 -0.51
CA GLU A 107 2.49 9.88 -1.88
C GLU A 107 1.51 8.73 -2.08
N ALA A 108 1.50 7.75 -1.17
CA ALA A 108 0.61 6.60 -1.28
C ALA A 108 -0.88 6.98 -1.19
N VAL A 109 -1.26 7.88 -0.28
CA VAL A 109 -2.64 8.37 -0.15
C VAL A 109 -3.02 9.22 -1.36
N ARG A 110 -2.14 10.12 -1.82
CA ARG A 110 -2.37 10.95 -3.00
C ARG A 110 -2.54 10.10 -4.25
N ASP A 111 -1.67 9.12 -4.48
CA ASP A 111 -1.74 8.25 -5.66
C ASP A 111 -2.98 7.37 -5.65
N ARG A 112 -3.46 6.95 -4.47
CA ARG A 112 -4.76 6.28 -4.35
C ARG A 112 -5.91 7.24 -4.61
N LYS A 113 -5.90 8.41 -3.98
CA LYS A 113 -6.95 9.43 -4.15
C LYS A 113 -7.02 10.00 -5.58
N ALA A 114 -5.88 10.05 -6.28
CA ALA A 114 -5.79 10.43 -7.68
C ALA A 114 -6.25 9.30 -8.62
N ARG A 115 -6.10 8.03 -8.22
CA ARG A 115 -6.73 6.89 -8.89
C ARG A 115 -8.25 6.83 -8.60
N ASP A 116 -8.66 7.27 -7.41
CA ASP A 116 -10.06 7.40 -6.96
C ASP A 116 -10.72 8.72 -7.41
N ILE A 117 -10.54 9.12 -8.67
CA ILE A 117 -11.64 9.82 -9.33
C ILE A 117 -12.67 8.72 -9.62
N GLU A 118 -13.60 8.56 -8.67
CA GLU A 118 -14.59 7.47 -8.51
C GLU A 118 -14.20 6.32 -7.55
N LEU A 119 -13.96 6.61 -6.28
CA LEU A 119 -14.48 5.74 -5.22
C LEU A 119 -15.40 6.55 -4.31
N THR A 120 -16.68 6.56 -4.70
CA THR A 120 -17.81 6.85 -3.83
C THR A 120 -17.73 5.97 -2.58
N GLU A 121 -17.81 6.63 -1.42
CA GLU A 121 -18.22 6.10 -0.13
C GLU A 121 -17.19 5.22 0.62
N PHE A 122 -16.44 5.89 1.51
CA PHE A 122 -15.96 5.31 2.78
C PHE A 122 -16.94 5.68 3.91
#